data_AF-A0A645GB81-F1
#
_entry.id   AF-A0A645GB81-F1
#
_cell.length_a   1.000
_cell.length_b   1.000
_cell.length_c   1.000
_cell.angle_alpha   90.00
_cell.angle_beta   90.00
_cell.angle_gamma   90.00
#
_symmetry.space_group_name_H-M   'P 1'
#
loop_
_entity.id
_entity.type
_entity.pdbx_description
1 polymer ?
#
loop_
_entity_poly.entity_id
_entity_poly.type
_entity_poly.pdbx_seq_one_letter_code
_entity_poly.pdbx_strand_id
1 'polypeptide(L)' 'MRGVGTILLTGEKHGVCERYADVNLRAPETETYKIQEYHLPIYHTLCLIVEEALFRE' A
#
# COMPACT_ATOMS: atom_id res chain seq x y z
N MET A 1 12.19 6.22 12.13
CA MET A 1 12.84 5.79 10.89
C MET A 1 13.20 7.05 10.11
N ARG A 2 14.46 7.50 10.14
CA ARG A 2 14.87 8.70 9.39
C ARG A 2 15.60 8.22 8.13
N GLY A 3 15.16 8.69 6.96
CA GLY A 3 15.80 8.41 5.67
C GLY A 3 15.28 7.20 4.88
N VAL A 4 14.22 6.52 5.34
CA VAL A 4 13.57 5.42 4.59
C VAL A 4 12.19 5.89 4.16
N GLY A 5 11.89 5.79 2.85
CA GLY A 5 10.56 6.05 2.33
C GLY A 5 9.54 5.04 2.85
N THR A 6 8.34 5.50 3.16
CA THR A 6 7.31 4.72 3.84
C THR A 6 6.02 4.68 3.04
N ILE A 7 5.46 3.48 2.89
CA ILE A 7 4.18 3.22 2.23
C ILE A 7 3.25 2.57 3.26
N LEU A 8 2.04 3.11 3.41
CA LEU A 8 0.99 2.53 4.25
C LEU A 8 -0.08 1.88 3.36
N LEU A 9 -0.33 0.59 3.59
CA LEU A 9 -1.50 -0.13 3.09
C LEU A 9 -2.60 -0.08 4.16
N THR A 10 -3.73 0.55 3.87
CA THR A 10 -4.85 0.72 4.82
C THR A 10 -6.21 0.60 4.12
N GLY A 11 -7.31 0.68 4.87
CA GLY A 11 -8.67 0.79 4.34
C GLY A 11 -9.11 2.24 4.13
N GLU A 12 -10.39 2.44 3.84
CA GLU A 12 -10.95 3.76 3.51
C GLU A 12 -10.93 4.74 4.70
N LYS A 13 -10.94 4.22 5.92
CA LYS A 13 -10.98 5.03 7.14
C LYS A 13 -9.63 5.70 7.41
N HIS A 14 -9.68 6.96 7.81
CA HIS A 14 -8.52 7.67 8.33
C HIS A 14 -8.02 7.09 9.64
N GLY A 15 -6.70 7.05 9.81
CA GLY A 15 -6.06 6.46 10.98
C GLY A 15 -4.75 7.13 11.39
N VAL A 16 -4.31 6.85 12.61
CA VAL A 16 -3.11 7.47 13.19
C VAL A 16 -1.83 7.16 12.41
N CYS A 17 -1.83 6.09 11.61
CA CYS A 17 -0.67 5.66 10.85
C CYS A 17 -0.36 6.55 9.64
N GLU A 18 -1.37 7.25 9.09
CA GLU A 18 -1.21 8.10 7.90
C GLU A 18 -0.17 9.20 8.10
N ARG A 19 0.02 9.66 9.36
CA ARG A 19 0.99 10.69 9.72
C ARG A 19 2.45 10.22 9.69
N TYR A 20 2.67 8.90 9.61
CA TYR A 20 4.00 8.29 9.62
C TYR A 20 4.38 7.74 8.24
N ALA A 21 3.54 7.93 7.23
CA ALA A 21 3.71 7.40 5.89
C ALA A 21 3.86 8.52 4.86
N ASP A 22 4.81 8.36 3.94
CA ASP A 22 5.00 9.29 2.81
C ASP A 22 3.91 9.07 1.74
N VAL A 23 3.47 7.82 1.57
CA VAL A 23 2.42 7.42 0.62
C VAL A 23 1.38 6.56 1.32
N ASN A 24 0.10 6.89 1.14
CA ASN A 24 -1.04 6.15 1.70
C ASN A 24 -1.84 5.46 0.58
N LEU A 25 -1.76 4.13 0.50
CA LEU A 25 -2.55 3.29 -0.41
C LEU A 25 -3.80 2.79 0.33
N ARG A 26 -4.94 3.40 0.00
CA ARG A 26 -6.23 3.15 0.64
C ARG A 26 -7.08 2.20 -0.20
N ALA A 27 -7.38 1.03 0.35
CA ALA A 27 -8.37 0.13 -0.24
C ALA A 27 -9.78 0.69 0.00
N PRO A 28 -10.68 0.67 -1.00
CA PRO A 28 -11.99 1.31 -0.94
C PRO A 28 -13.03 0.49 -0.15
N GLU A 29 -12.66 0.02 1.04
CA GLU A 29 -13.48 -0.81 1.91
C GLU A 29 -13.24 -0.47 3.39
N THR A 30 -14.21 -0.83 4.24
CA THR A 30 -14.14 -0.53 5.69
C THR A 30 -14.04 -1.78 6.57
N GLU A 31 -14.34 -2.95 6.02
CA GLU A 31 -14.30 -4.23 6.69
C GLU A 31 -12.93 -4.88 6.49
N THR A 32 -12.27 -5.23 7.59
CA THR A 32 -10.88 -5.72 7.59
C THR A 32 -10.63 -6.85 6.60
N TYR A 33 -11.52 -7.83 6.52
CA TYR A 33 -11.33 -8.96 5.60
C TYR A 33 -11.37 -8.52 4.13
N LYS A 34 -12.26 -7.59 3.75
CA LYS A 34 -12.29 -7.07 2.38
C LYS A 34 -11.07 -6.20 2.07
N ILE A 35 -10.63 -5.38 3.04
CA ILE A 35 -9.40 -4.59 2.92
C ILE A 35 -8.21 -5.51 2.64
N GLN A 36 -8.11 -6.63 3.35
CA GLN A 36 -7.04 -7.62 3.15
C GLN A 36 -7.09 -8.27 1.76
N GLU A 37 -8.29 -8.61 1.26
CA GLU A 37 -8.46 -9.10 -0.12
C GLU A 37 -7.99 -8.08 -1.17
N TYR A 38 -8.19 -6.78 -0.94
CA TYR A 38 -7.65 -5.72 -1.81
C TYR A 38 -6.14 -5.52 -1.66
N HIS A 39 -5.57 -5.75 -0.47
CA HIS A 39 -4.12 -5.61 -0.27
C HIS A 39 -3.32 -6.63 -1.07
N LEU A 40 -3.88 -7.81 -1.36
CA LEU A 40 -3.22 -8.82 -2.21
C LEU A 40 -2.95 -8.33 -3.65
N PRO A 41 -3.96 -7.89 -4.45
CA PRO A 41 -3.71 -7.35 -5.79
C PRO A 41 -2.94 -6.03 -5.76
N ILE A 42 -3.11 -5.17 -4.74
CA ILE A 42 -2.28 -3.96 -4.59
C ILE A 42 -0.80 -4.34 -4.44
N TYR A 43 -0.49 -5.28 -3.54
CA TYR A 43 0.86 -5.77 -3.33
C TYR A 43 1.45 -6.38 -4.61
N HIS A 44 0.70 -7.24 -5.32
CA HIS A 44 1.17 -7.80 -6.58
C HIS A 44 1.38 -6.73 -7.66
N THR A 45 0.56 -5.70 -7.72
CA THR A 45 0.76 -4.56 -8.64
C THR A 45 2.05 -3.82 -8.31
N LEU A 46 2.36 -3.61 -7.02
CA LEU A 46 3.64 -3.01 -6.62
C LEU A 46 4.82 -3.88 -7.05
N CYS A 47 4.74 -5.21 -6.89
CA CYS A 47 5.76 -6.13 -7.37
C CYS A 47 5.97 -5.99 -8.88
N LEU A 48 4.89 -6.00 -9.68
CA LEU A 48 4.97 -5.83 -11.14
C LEU A 48 5.60 -4.49 -11.53
N ILE A 49 5.20 -3.39 -10.88
CA ILE A 49 5.78 -2.06 -11.15
C ILE A 49 7.29 -2.04 -10.85
N VAL A 50 7.71 -2.64 -9.74
CA VAL A 50 9.12 -2.72 -9.35
C VAL A 50 9.89 -3.61 -10.32
N GLU A 51 9.30 -4.73 -10.73
CA GLU A 51 9.89 -5.66 -11.69
C GLU A 51 10.11 -4.97 -13.05
N GLU A 52 9.09 -4.34 -13.61
CA GLU A 52 9.20 -3.54 -14.85
C GLU A 52 10.26 -2.43 -14.71
N ALA A 53 10.26 -1.70 -13.59
CA ALA A 53 11.18 -0.57 -13.39
C ALA A 53 12.65 -1.01 -13.29
N LEU A 54 12.93 -2.20 -12.75
CA LEU A 54 14.29 -2.70 -12.53
C LEU A 54 14.78 -3.62 -13.66
N PHE A 55 13.90 -4.43 -14.22
CA PHE A 55 14.24 -5.50 -15.16
C PHE A 55 13.66 -5.30 -16.57
N ARG A 56 12.68 -4.41 -16.75
CA ARG A 56 11.97 -4.15 -18.03
C ARG A 56 11.33 -5.41 -18.61
N GLU A 57 10.72 -6.20 -17.74
CA GLU A 57 9.93 -7.41 -18.05
C GLU A 57 8.45 -7.18 -17.79
#